data_AF-A0A8J8SUA9-F1
#
_entry.id   AF-A0A8J8SUA9-F1
#
_cell.length_a   1.000
_cell.length_b   1.000
_cell.length_c   1.000
_cell.angle_alpha   90.00
_cell.angle_beta   90.00
_cell.angle_gamma   90.00
#
_symmetry.space_group_name_H-M   'P 1'
#
loop_
_entity.id
_entity.type
_entity.pdbx_description
1 polymer ?
#
loop_
_entity_poly.entity_id
_entity_poly.type
_entity_poly.pdbx_seq_one_letter_code
_entity_poly.pdbx_strand_id
1 'polypeptide(L)'
;MMGFSARQDNRQSFHLHVKPLDVDSSRELLSFSLKSAGVEFSASDLDQLSELTDGHPFNVHFIAKFVSEYGVGSLLSDPHDLIEWKYKRAEDFLRRIQFSEVECDILVALTEYRLLPLESIARVVSVDLPSISRATRKLEDFCCIDLSEGYFQVSSPIKEAIRRDKRFDRSDVWKTELGRRICELADEYTDDDHMPVSLINTAVVAAVRSDKPTRFVSNFVLPSHYLMIAREYYDARKSKSCMAFCEKAFAMRSNLTLDAQIEVLRLWGLSAVRSQNDLVFNHVIAYIRDYTHVSAKRVSLFLRGFRHRVRGELDSAEPMFLEAWKLSRENQSINREIANLYLKQKRYNEAESYARAAYNQSPTNPFLIDMMAEVILGRAHAGLRIDQGELDVVVPKDLWRGAWFIIFSYQDGAQFSPKEKLHSGKTRD
;
A
#
# COMPACT_ATOMS: atom_id res chain seq x y z
N MET A 1 -29.66 -8.04 7.83
CA MET A 1 -30.82 -8.36 8.70
C MET A 1 -30.95 -9.87 8.67
N MET A 2 -30.86 -10.58 9.81
CA MET A 2 -31.79 -11.70 10.00
C MET A 2 -33.15 -11.06 9.65
N GLY A 3 -33.77 -11.41 8.51
CA GLY A 3 -34.74 -10.57 7.78
C GLY A 3 -35.79 -9.94 8.69
N PHE A 4 -36.48 -8.86 8.29
CA PHE A 4 -37.34 -8.06 9.19
C PHE A 4 -38.25 -8.86 10.14
N SER A 5 -38.64 -10.09 9.77
CA SER A 5 -39.32 -11.05 10.64
C SER A 5 -38.52 -11.52 11.86
N ALA A 6 -37.22 -11.79 11.77
CA ALA A 6 -36.42 -12.24 12.91
C ALA A 6 -36.08 -11.11 13.91
N ARG A 7 -36.22 -9.83 13.51
CA ARG A 7 -36.18 -8.69 14.44
C ARG A 7 -37.47 -8.56 15.28
N GLN A 8 -38.56 -9.23 14.90
CA GLN A 8 -39.84 -9.20 15.63
C GLN A 8 -39.99 -10.31 16.68
N ASP A 9 -39.18 -11.36 16.64
CA ASP A 9 -39.33 -12.51 17.54
C ASP A 9 -39.04 -12.18 19.02
N ASN A 10 -38.40 -11.04 19.29
CA ASN A 10 -38.13 -10.58 20.64
C ASN A 10 -38.56 -9.11 20.83
N ARG A 11 -39.78 -8.89 21.33
CA ARG A 11 -40.38 -7.55 21.51
C ARG A 11 -39.59 -6.59 22.42
N GLN A 12 -38.54 -7.06 23.10
CA GLN A 12 -37.66 -6.27 23.96
C GLN A 12 -36.22 -6.13 23.43
N SER A 13 -35.89 -6.69 22.26
CA SER A 13 -34.54 -6.50 21.71
C SER A 13 -34.40 -5.14 21.04
N PHE A 14 -33.35 -4.39 21.39
CA PHE A 14 -32.87 -3.24 20.63
C PHE A 14 -31.54 -3.59 19.96
N HIS A 15 -31.32 -3.06 18.75
CA HIS A 15 -30.09 -3.25 18.01
C HIS A 15 -29.30 -1.94 18.02
N LEU A 16 -28.04 -2.01 18.42
CA LEU A 16 -27.10 -0.90 18.33
C LEU A 16 -26.07 -1.24 17.26
N HIS A 17 -25.94 -0.38 16.26
CA HIS A 17 -24.84 -0.47 15.31
C HIS A 17 -23.57 0.08 15.99
N VAL A 18 -22.56 -0.77 16.13
CA VAL A 18 -21.29 -0.40 16.75
C VAL A 18 -20.34 0.03 15.63
N LYS A 19 -20.06 1.34 15.58
CA LYS A 19 -19.09 1.91 14.65
C LYS A 19 -17.66 1.63 15.12
N PRO A 20 -16.67 1.65 14.21
CA PRO A 20 -15.28 1.76 14.61
C PRO A 20 -15.07 2.98 15.52
N LEU A 21 -14.16 2.84 16.49
CA LEU A 21 -13.72 3.94 17.32
C LEU A 21 -13.09 5.02 16.43
N ASP A 22 -13.39 6.29 16.73
CA ASP A 22 -12.66 7.40 16.13
C ASP A 22 -11.19 7.42 16.60
N VAL A 23 -10.39 8.30 16.00
CA VAL A 23 -8.94 8.36 16.26
C VAL A 23 -8.66 8.69 17.72
N ASP A 24 -9.40 9.64 18.31
CA ASP A 24 -9.20 10.07 19.69
C ASP A 24 -9.58 8.97 20.68
N SER A 25 -10.74 8.33 20.48
CA SER A 25 -11.22 7.20 21.28
C SER A 25 -10.30 5.98 21.15
N SER A 26 -9.78 5.71 19.96
CA SER A 26 -8.80 4.64 19.73
C SER A 26 -7.49 4.94 20.47
N ARG A 27 -7.02 6.18 20.40
CA ARG A 27 -5.83 6.65 21.09
C ARG A 27 -5.99 6.58 22.62
N GLU A 28 -7.12 7.00 23.14
CA GLU A 28 -7.45 6.92 24.57
C GLU A 28 -7.50 5.47 25.04
N LEU A 29 -8.27 4.62 24.36
CA LEU A 29 -8.38 3.20 24.71
C LEU A 29 -7.01 2.50 24.66
N LEU A 30 -6.18 2.84 23.67
CA LEU A 30 -4.82 2.32 23.56
C LEU A 30 -3.94 2.81 24.72
N SER A 31 -4.00 4.10 25.05
CA SER A 31 -3.27 4.67 26.19
C SER A 31 -3.65 3.98 27.51
N PHE A 32 -4.95 3.77 27.77
CA PHE A 32 -5.41 3.02 28.93
C PHE A 32 -4.91 1.58 28.92
N SER A 33 -5.03 0.88 27.78
CA SER A 33 -4.61 -0.52 27.66
C SER A 33 -3.11 -0.71 27.88
N LEU A 34 -2.28 0.18 27.34
CA LEU A 34 -0.83 0.16 27.51
C LEU A 34 -0.42 0.45 28.97
N LYS A 35 -1.05 1.45 29.60
CA LYS A 35 -0.82 1.75 31.03
C LYS A 35 -1.22 0.58 31.93
N SER A 36 -2.37 -0.04 31.68
CA SER A 36 -2.81 -1.23 32.42
C SER A 36 -1.89 -2.43 32.22
N ALA A 37 -1.22 -2.53 31.07
CA ALA A 37 -0.20 -3.54 30.79
C ALA A 37 1.20 -3.18 31.34
N GLY A 38 1.34 -2.04 32.02
CA GLY A 38 2.63 -1.60 32.58
C GLY A 38 3.66 -1.16 31.52
N VAL A 39 3.21 -0.80 30.32
CA VAL A 39 4.08 -0.39 29.21
C VAL A 39 4.39 1.10 29.32
N GLU A 40 5.67 1.45 29.23
CA GLU A 40 6.12 2.83 29.03
C GLU A 40 6.10 3.21 27.53
N PHE A 41 5.56 4.38 27.20
CA PHE A 41 5.45 4.87 25.83
C PHE A 41 5.51 6.41 25.77
N SER A 42 6.01 6.95 24.66
CA SER A 42 5.98 8.39 24.37
C SER A 42 4.68 8.80 23.66
N ALA A 43 4.43 10.11 23.55
CA ALA A 43 3.30 10.62 22.78
C ALA A 43 3.39 10.21 21.30
N SER A 44 4.59 10.25 20.72
CA SER A 44 4.85 9.84 19.33
C SER A 44 4.62 8.34 19.12
N ASP A 45 4.95 7.50 20.09
CA ASP A 45 4.67 6.06 20.00
C ASP A 45 3.16 5.82 19.99
N LEU A 46 2.43 6.54 20.84
CA LEU A 46 0.98 6.44 20.91
C LEU A 46 0.31 6.89 19.61
N ASP A 47 0.81 7.95 18.98
CA ASP A 47 0.38 8.40 17.65
C ASP A 47 0.54 7.26 16.63
N GLN A 48 1.76 6.74 16.47
CA GLN A 48 2.06 5.70 15.48
C GLN A 48 1.29 4.39 15.73
N LEU A 49 1.18 3.96 16.98
CA LEU A 49 0.44 2.75 17.33
C LEU A 49 -1.06 2.92 17.09
N SER A 50 -1.61 4.12 17.31
CA SER A 50 -3.04 4.40 17.11
C SER A 50 -3.45 4.25 15.64
N GLU A 51 -2.57 4.61 14.70
CA GLU A 51 -2.80 4.44 13.27
C GLU A 51 -2.97 2.96 12.87
N LEU A 52 -2.41 2.03 13.64
CA LEU A 52 -2.50 0.60 13.37
C LEU A 52 -3.82 -0.04 13.85
N THR A 53 -4.64 0.69 14.60
CA THR A 53 -5.85 0.15 15.25
C THR A 53 -7.04 -0.02 14.30
N ASP A 54 -7.11 0.74 13.21
CA ASP A 54 -8.28 0.89 12.32
C ASP A 54 -9.62 1.15 13.07
N GLY A 55 -9.58 1.69 14.29
CA GLY A 55 -10.76 1.89 15.13
C GLY A 55 -11.34 0.59 15.72
N HIS A 56 -10.67 -0.55 15.61
CA HIS A 56 -11.19 -1.82 16.12
C HIS A 56 -10.64 -2.15 17.52
N PRO A 57 -11.50 -2.30 18.57
CA PRO A 57 -11.03 -2.53 19.95
C PRO A 57 -10.12 -3.76 20.13
N PHE A 58 -10.39 -4.85 19.41
CA PHE A 58 -9.50 -6.02 19.44
C PHE A 58 -8.09 -5.73 18.88
N ASN A 59 -7.94 -4.78 17.94
CA ASN A 59 -6.61 -4.39 17.48
C ASN A 59 -5.87 -3.67 18.60
N VAL A 60 -6.56 -2.83 19.38
CA VAL A 60 -5.99 -2.19 20.58
C VAL A 60 -5.53 -3.24 21.59
N HIS A 61 -6.34 -4.25 21.87
CA HIS A 61 -5.96 -5.33 22.79
C HIS A 61 -4.78 -6.15 22.27
N PHE A 62 -4.75 -6.47 20.97
CA PHE A 62 -3.62 -7.16 20.36
C PHE A 62 -2.34 -6.34 20.48
N ILE A 63 -2.41 -5.05 20.12
CA ILE A 63 -1.27 -4.11 20.24
C ILE A 63 -0.78 -4.06 21.68
N ALA A 64 -1.67 -3.84 22.65
CA ALA A 64 -1.28 -3.75 24.05
C ALA A 64 -0.61 -5.03 24.55
N LYS A 65 -1.14 -6.20 24.18
CA LYS A 65 -0.55 -7.50 24.52
C LYS A 65 0.83 -7.67 23.86
N PHE A 66 0.91 -7.47 22.55
CA PHE A 66 2.15 -7.60 21.80
C PHE A 66 3.24 -6.69 22.37
N VAL A 67 2.89 -5.42 22.60
CA VAL A 67 3.82 -4.43 23.14
C VAL A 67 4.23 -4.76 24.59
N SER A 68 3.35 -5.37 25.40
CA SER A 68 3.72 -5.82 26.75
C SER A 68 4.71 -6.99 26.74
N GLU A 69 4.69 -7.83 25.71
CA GLU A 69 5.55 -9.00 25.57
C GLU A 69 6.87 -8.68 24.85
N TYR A 70 6.83 -7.84 23.82
CA TYR A 70 7.95 -7.59 22.90
C TYR A 70 8.44 -6.13 22.88
N GLY A 71 7.71 -5.22 23.52
CA GLY A 71 8.04 -3.79 23.58
C GLY A 71 7.51 -2.97 22.40
N VAL A 72 7.40 -1.65 22.61
CA VAL A 72 6.86 -0.68 21.64
C VAL A 72 7.70 -0.66 20.36
N GLY A 73 9.02 -0.60 20.52
CA GLY A 73 9.96 -0.55 19.40
C GLY A 73 9.88 -1.78 18.50
N SER A 74 9.57 -2.96 19.04
CA SER A 74 9.42 -4.18 18.24
C SER A 74 8.21 -4.09 17.31
N LEU A 75 7.06 -3.63 17.79
CA LEU A 75 5.86 -3.54 16.96
C LEU A 75 5.94 -2.39 15.93
N LEU A 76 6.53 -1.26 16.29
CA LEU A 76 6.67 -0.12 15.38
C LEU A 76 7.73 -0.38 14.29
N SER A 77 8.78 -1.12 14.62
CA SER A 77 9.77 -1.56 13.64
C SER A 77 9.23 -2.71 12.78
N ASP A 78 8.41 -3.61 13.36
CA ASP A 78 7.77 -4.70 12.65
C ASP A 78 6.26 -4.90 12.94
N PRO A 79 5.36 -4.18 12.25
CA PRO A 79 3.92 -4.42 12.36
C PRO A 79 3.39 -5.61 11.53
N HIS A 80 4.24 -6.44 10.91
CA HIS A 80 3.79 -7.47 9.96
C HIS A 80 2.81 -8.46 10.59
N ASP A 81 3.11 -8.97 11.78
CA ASP A 81 2.24 -9.91 12.50
C ASP A 81 0.85 -9.32 12.78
N LEU A 82 0.81 -8.04 13.18
CA LEU A 82 -0.45 -7.34 13.40
C LEU A 82 -1.23 -7.18 12.08
N ILE A 83 -0.55 -6.80 10.99
CA ILE A 83 -1.18 -6.61 9.68
C ILE A 83 -1.75 -7.94 9.15
N GLU A 84 -0.96 -9.02 9.18
CA GLU A 84 -1.41 -10.34 8.74
C GLU A 84 -2.55 -10.87 9.61
N TRP A 85 -2.47 -10.67 10.93
CA TRP A 85 -3.55 -11.04 11.84
C TRP A 85 -4.83 -10.26 11.58
N LYS A 86 -4.74 -8.92 11.40
CA LYS A 86 -5.87 -8.04 11.04
C LYS A 86 -6.51 -8.52 9.74
N TYR A 87 -5.69 -8.77 8.73
CA TYR A 87 -6.13 -9.25 7.42
C TYR A 87 -6.84 -10.60 7.53
N LYS A 88 -6.23 -11.60 8.17
CA LYS A 88 -6.81 -12.94 8.33
C LYS A 88 -8.14 -12.89 9.08
N ARG A 89 -8.23 -12.09 10.15
CA ARG A 89 -9.48 -11.90 10.90
C ARG A 89 -10.57 -11.28 10.03
N ALA A 90 -10.24 -10.24 9.27
CA ALA A 90 -11.17 -9.60 8.35
C ALA A 90 -11.61 -10.56 7.23
N GLU A 91 -10.69 -11.36 6.70
CA GLU A 91 -11.00 -12.39 5.70
C GLU A 91 -11.95 -13.45 6.27
N ASP A 92 -11.65 -14.00 7.45
CA ASP A 92 -12.48 -14.99 8.13
C ASP A 92 -13.88 -14.43 8.43
N PHE A 93 -13.97 -13.14 8.77
CA PHE A 93 -15.24 -12.44 8.93
C PHE A 93 -16.03 -12.37 7.60
N LEU A 94 -15.40 -11.88 6.53
CA LEU A 94 -16.01 -11.73 5.21
C LEU A 94 -16.42 -13.07 4.59
N ARG A 95 -15.73 -14.17 4.91
CA ARG A 95 -16.08 -15.53 4.44
C ARG A 95 -17.39 -16.05 5.02
N ARG A 96 -17.83 -15.53 6.18
CA ARG A 96 -19.09 -15.92 6.83
C ARG A 96 -20.31 -15.22 6.24
N ILE A 97 -20.10 -14.24 5.36
CA ILE A 97 -21.15 -13.44 4.77
C ILE A 97 -21.34 -13.87 3.32
N GLN A 98 -22.59 -14.21 2.97
CA GLN A 98 -22.99 -14.41 1.58
C GLN A 98 -23.36 -13.06 0.97
N PHE A 99 -22.53 -12.61 0.04
CA PHE A 99 -22.75 -11.36 -0.69
C PHE A 99 -23.52 -11.62 -1.99
N SER A 100 -24.46 -10.72 -2.29
CA SER A 100 -25.02 -10.63 -3.65
C SER A 100 -24.08 -9.84 -4.56
N GLU A 101 -24.25 -9.95 -5.88
CA GLU A 101 -23.46 -9.15 -6.84
C GLU A 101 -23.59 -7.64 -6.58
N VAL A 102 -24.80 -7.18 -6.24
CA VAL A 102 -25.05 -5.77 -5.90
C VAL A 102 -24.26 -5.35 -4.66
N GLU A 103 -24.20 -6.19 -3.63
CA GLU A 103 -23.41 -5.90 -2.42
C GLU A 103 -21.91 -5.86 -2.71
N CYS A 104 -21.42 -6.77 -3.56
CA CYS A 104 -20.03 -6.74 -4.02
C CYS A 104 -19.75 -5.44 -4.80
N ASP A 105 -20.60 -5.06 -5.75
CA ASP A 105 -20.44 -3.84 -6.54
C ASP A 105 -20.41 -2.57 -5.69
N ILE A 106 -21.26 -2.49 -4.65
CA ILE A 106 -21.26 -1.39 -3.68
C ILE A 106 -19.92 -1.33 -2.93
N LEU A 107 -19.43 -2.45 -2.41
CA LEU A 107 -18.17 -2.50 -1.68
C LEU A 107 -16.97 -2.13 -2.57
N VAL A 108 -16.98 -2.55 -3.83
CA VAL A 108 -15.95 -2.15 -4.80
C VAL A 108 -16.03 -0.65 -5.09
N ALA A 109 -17.22 -0.10 -5.35
CA ALA A 109 -17.39 1.31 -5.61
C ALA A 109 -16.91 2.19 -4.44
N LEU A 110 -17.24 1.80 -3.21
CA LEU A 110 -16.80 2.48 -1.99
C LEU A 110 -15.29 2.29 -1.72
N THR A 111 -14.68 1.19 -2.18
CA THR A 111 -13.23 1.00 -2.09
C THR A 111 -12.48 1.90 -3.06
N GLU A 112 -13.03 2.09 -4.27
CA GLU A 112 -12.44 2.93 -5.33
C GLU A 112 -12.59 4.43 -5.03
N TYR A 113 -13.75 4.87 -4.52
CA TYR A 113 -14.08 6.29 -4.37
C TYR A 113 -14.27 6.76 -2.92
N ARG A 114 -14.09 5.88 -1.94
CA ARG A 114 -14.11 6.13 -0.48
C ARG A 114 -15.45 6.58 0.11
N LEU A 115 -16.08 7.63 -0.42
CA LEU A 115 -17.27 8.27 0.14
C LEU A 115 -18.32 8.50 -0.95
N LEU A 116 -19.49 7.88 -0.80
CA LEU A 116 -20.62 8.06 -1.72
C LEU A 116 -21.94 8.16 -0.95
N PRO A 117 -22.84 9.10 -1.28
CA PRO A 117 -24.20 9.11 -0.75
C PRO A 117 -25.05 8.01 -1.43
N LEU A 118 -26.19 7.65 -0.82
CA LEU A 118 -27.01 6.51 -1.24
C LEU A 118 -27.46 6.62 -2.71
N GLU A 119 -27.89 7.81 -3.11
CA GLU A 119 -28.41 8.13 -4.43
C GLU A 119 -27.29 7.99 -5.47
N SER A 120 -26.08 8.45 -5.17
CA SER A 120 -24.91 8.27 -6.04
C SER A 120 -24.59 6.80 -6.24
N ILE A 121 -24.63 5.98 -5.18
CA ILE A 121 -24.37 4.53 -5.28
C ILE A 121 -25.37 3.88 -6.25
N ALA A 122 -26.66 4.22 -6.15
CA ALA A 122 -27.68 3.68 -7.04
C ALA A 122 -27.47 4.02 -8.51
N ARG A 123 -27.10 5.27 -8.79
CA ARG A 123 -26.78 5.70 -10.17
C ARG A 123 -25.53 5.00 -10.70
N VAL A 124 -24.46 5.00 -9.90
CA VAL A 124 -23.13 4.55 -10.30
C VAL A 124 -23.08 3.02 -10.47
N VAL A 125 -23.71 2.27 -9.58
CA VAL A 125 -23.88 0.81 -9.72
C VAL A 125 -24.99 0.45 -10.74
N SER A 126 -25.84 1.42 -11.12
CA SER A 126 -26.98 1.27 -12.03
C SER A 126 -28.00 0.23 -11.57
N VAL A 127 -28.38 0.34 -10.30
CA VAL A 127 -29.39 -0.49 -9.64
C VAL A 127 -30.43 0.43 -8.99
N ASP A 128 -31.68 0.00 -8.92
CA ASP A 128 -32.76 0.81 -8.35
C ASP A 128 -32.51 1.15 -6.88
N LEU A 129 -32.92 2.36 -6.48
CA LEU A 129 -32.71 2.88 -5.12
C LEU A 129 -33.27 1.95 -4.02
N PRO A 130 -34.46 1.33 -4.16
CA PRO A 130 -34.93 0.32 -3.19
C PRO A 130 -33.98 -0.88 -3.02
N SER A 131 -33.44 -1.42 -4.11
CA SER A 131 -32.48 -2.53 -4.07
C SER A 131 -31.16 -2.11 -3.40
N ILE A 132 -30.64 -0.93 -3.73
CA ILE A 132 -29.45 -0.37 -3.07
C ILE A 132 -29.70 -0.14 -1.59
N SER A 133 -30.82 0.45 -1.21
CA SER A 133 -31.18 0.67 0.20
C SER A 133 -31.26 -0.64 1.00
N ARG A 134 -31.76 -1.72 0.39
CA ARG A 134 -31.74 -3.06 1.02
C ARG A 134 -30.30 -3.60 1.15
N ALA A 135 -29.48 -3.43 0.12
CA ALA A 135 -28.11 -3.91 0.10
C ALA A 135 -27.23 -3.14 1.10
N THR A 136 -27.28 -1.80 1.12
CA THR A 136 -26.54 -0.98 2.07
C THR A 136 -26.96 -1.26 3.51
N ARG A 137 -28.27 -1.41 3.78
CA ARG A 137 -28.75 -1.81 5.13
C ARG A 137 -28.21 -3.18 5.55
N LYS A 138 -28.15 -4.16 4.63
CA LYS A 138 -27.55 -5.46 4.92
C LYS A 138 -26.05 -5.33 5.20
N LEU A 139 -25.33 -4.52 4.41
CA LEU A 139 -23.91 -4.27 4.61
C LEU A 139 -23.63 -3.55 5.94
N GLU A 140 -24.44 -2.56 6.33
CA GLU A 140 -24.37 -1.90 7.65
C GLU A 140 -24.67 -2.88 8.80
N ASP A 141 -25.68 -3.74 8.64
CA ASP A 141 -26.02 -4.76 9.63
C ASP A 141 -24.87 -5.77 9.84
N PHE A 142 -24.06 -6.00 8.79
CA PHE A 142 -22.84 -6.79 8.86
C PHE A 142 -21.58 -5.93 9.09
N CYS A 143 -21.73 -4.67 9.53
CA CYS A 143 -20.61 -3.76 9.81
C CYS A 143 -19.58 -3.66 8.67
N CYS A 144 -20.01 -3.87 7.42
CA CYS A 144 -19.14 -3.81 6.25
C CYS A 144 -18.98 -2.37 5.74
N ILE A 145 -19.99 -1.55 5.97
CA ILE A 145 -20.00 -0.13 5.64
C ILE A 145 -20.47 0.68 6.84
N ASP A 146 -20.02 1.92 6.91
CA ASP A 146 -20.40 2.90 7.93
C ASP A 146 -21.09 4.09 7.26
N LEU A 147 -22.15 4.61 7.89
CA LEU A 147 -22.81 5.86 7.50
C LEU A 147 -22.35 7.00 8.41
N SER A 148 -21.73 8.02 7.81
CA SER A 148 -21.29 9.24 8.49
C SER A 148 -21.72 10.46 7.69
N GLU A 149 -22.42 11.39 8.33
CA GLU A 149 -22.84 12.66 7.71
C GLU A 149 -23.58 12.51 6.36
N GLY A 150 -24.30 11.39 6.17
CA GLY A 150 -25.03 11.09 4.93
C GLY A 150 -24.22 10.35 3.85
N TYR A 151 -22.97 9.99 4.11
CA TYR A 151 -22.12 9.23 3.20
C TYR A 151 -21.81 7.84 3.71
N PHE A 152 -21.78 6.89 2.79
CA PHE A 152 -21.30 5.54 3.05
C PHE A 152 -19.80 5.44 2.76
N GLN A 153 -19.12 4.65 3.59
CA GLN A 153 -17.74 4.21 3.38
C GLN A 153 -17.58 2.76 3.79
N VAL A 154 -16.58 2.07 3.23
CA VAL A 154 -16.17 0.75 3.74
C VAL A 154 -15.59 0.89 5.13
N SER A 155 -16.00 0.00 6.04
CA SER A 155 -15.47 0.01 7.41
C SER A 155 -13.97 -0.28 7.41
N SER A 156 -13.19 0.58 8.09
CA SER A 156 -11.72 0.53 8.11
C SER A 156 -11.15 -0.86 8.41
N PRO A 157 -11.66 -1.63 9.39
CA PRO A 157 -11.06 -2.92 9.77
C PRO A 157 -11.10 -4.01 8.69
N ILE A 158 -11.97 -3.88 7.68
CA ILE A 158 -12.14 -4.90 6.62
C ILE A 158 -11.69 -4.42 5.24
N LYS A 159 -11.34 -3.14 5.11
CA LYS A 159 -11.08 -2.48 3.83
C LYS A 159 -9.96 -3.15 3.02
N GLU A 160 -8.86 -3.51 3.68
CA GLU A 160 -7.75 -4.17 3.02
C GLU A 160 -8.08 -5.62 2.64
N ALA A 161 -8.92 -6.31 3.43
CA ALA A 161 -9.39 -7.64 3.08
C ALA A 161 -10.29 -7.64 1.83
N ILE A 162 -11.18 -6.65 1.69
CA ILE A 162 -11.99 -6.47 0.48
C ILE A 162 -11.11 -6.30 -0.76
N ARG A 163 -10.04 -5.49 -0.69
CA ARG A 163 -9.15 -5.24 -1.85
C ARG A 163 -8.43 -6.49 -2.37
N ARG A 164 -8.19 -7.48 -1.51
CA ARG A 164 -7.43 -8.69 -1.84
C ARG A 164 -8.33 -9.90 -2.12
N ASP A 165 -9.60 -9.81 -1.74
CA ASP A 165 -10.58 -10.89 -1.96
C ASP A 165 -11.13 -10.84 -3.39
N LYS A 166 -10.97 -11.96 -4.09
CA LYS A 166 -11.35 -12.15 -5.50
C LYS A 166 -12.84 -11.91 -5.77
N ARG A 167 -13.71 -12.07 -4.77
CA ARG A 167 -15.15 -11.80 -4.92
C ARG A 167 -15.44 -10.33 -5.27
N PHE A 168 -14.55 -9.44 -4.85
CA PHE A 168 -14.64 -8.01 -5.09
C PHE A 168 -13.71 -7.54 -6.22
N ASP A 169 -13.12 -8.47 -6.98
CA ASP A 169 -12.35 -8.09 -8.15
C ASP A 169 -13.30 -7.67 -9.28
N ARG A 170 -12.92 -6.59 -9.98
CA ARG A 170 -13.68 -6.02 -11.11
C ARG A 170 -12.70 -5.59 -12.18
N SER A 171 -13.09 -5.81 -13.43
CA SER A 171 -12.26 -5.46 -14.58
C SER A 171 -11.95 -3.97 -14.66
N ASP A 172 -10.81 -3.61 -15.26
CA ASP A 172 -10.45 -2.22 -15.56
C ASP A 172 -11.55 -1.51 -16.39
N VAL A 173 -12.28 -2.25 -17.24
CA VAL A 173 -13.42 -1.72 -18.02
C VAL A 173 -14.57 -1.33 -17.10
N TRP A 174 -14.93 -2.19 -16.15
CA TRP A 174 -15.98 -1.90 -15.17
C TRP A 174 -15.62 -0.70 -14.30
N LYS A 175 -14.37 -0.60 -13.82
CA LYS A 175 -13.90 0.53 -13.02
C LYS A 175 -13.89 1.83 -13.82
N THR A 176 -13.55 1.76 -15.11
CA THR A 176 -13.61 2.91 -16.02
C THR A 176 -15.05 3.40 -16.19
N GLU A 177 -15.99 2.49 -16.39
CA GLU A 177 -17.42 2.81 -16.51
C GLU A 177 -18.00 3.38 -15.21
N LEU A 178 -17.58 2.84 -14.06
CA LEU A 178 -17.92 3.38 -12.74
C LEU A 178 -17.51 4.85 -12.62
N GLY A 179 -16.27 5.17 -13.00
CA GLY A 179 -15.76 6.55 -13.00
C GLY A 179 -16.50 7.46 -13.97
N ARG A 180 -16.84 6.95 -15.16
CA ARG A 180 -17.65 7.69 -16.14
C ARG A 180 -18.99 8.13 -15.55
N ARG A 181 -19.72 7.21 -14.89
CA ARG A 181 -21.02 7.49 -14.26
C ARG A 181 -20.92 8.49 -13.11
N ILE A 182 -19.81 8.48 -12.36
CA ILE A 182 -19.55 9.47 -11.32
C ILE A 182 -19.38 10.87 -11.94
N CYS A 183 -18.64 10.98 -13.04
CA CYS A 183 -18.49 12.25 -13.75
C CYS A 183 -19.83 12.74 -14.30
N GLU A 184 -20.64 11.85 -14.88
CA GLU A 184 -21.99 12.19 -15.36
C GLU A 184 -22.87 12.71 -14.22
N LEU A 185 -22.82 12.05 -13.06
CA LEU A 185 -23.57 12.49 -11.89
C LEU A 185 -23.15 13.89 -11.42
N ALA A 186 -21.86 14.21 -11.50
CA ALA A 186 -21.38 15.55 -11.16
C ALA A 186 -21.82 16.61 -12.18
N ASP A 187 -21.98 16.25 -13.45
CA ASP A 187 -22.43 17.16 -14.50
C ASP A 187 -23.94 17.46 -14.48
N GLU A 188 -24.73 16.65 -13.77
CA GLU A 188 -26.16 16.91 -13.59
C GLU A 188 -26.44 18.10 -12.66
N TYR A 189 -25.47 18.49 -11.82
CA TYR A 189 -25.61 19.64 -10.92
C TYR A 189 -25.39 20.95 -11.70
N THR A 190 -26.32 21.88 -11.51
CA THR A 190 -26.24 23.24 -12.04
C THR A 190 -25.61 24.21 -11.04
N ASP A 191 -25.32 25.44 -11.47
CA ASP A 191 -24.67 26.46 -10.61
C ASP A 191 -25.53 26.84 -9.37
N ASP A 192 -26.83 26.58 -9.41
CA ASP A 192 -27.77 26.83 -8.30
C ASP A 192 -27.93 25.62 -7.37
N ASP A 193 -27.38 24.45 -7.71
CA ASP A 193 -27.50 23.23 -6.91
C ASP A 193 -26.40 23.11 -5.85
N HIS A 194 -26.77 22.58 -4.68
CA HIS A 194 -25.79 22.24 -3.64
C HIS A 194 -25.18 20.86 -3.91
N MET A 195 -24.00 20.83 -4.53
CA MET A 195 -23.23 19.60 -4.68
C MET A 195 -22.47 19.25 -3.39
N PRO A 196 -22.57 18.00 -2.89
CA PRO A 196 -21.77 17.59 -1.76
C PRO A 196 -20.26 17.53 -2.09
N VAL A 197 -19.42 18.07 -1.20
CA VAL A 197 -17.95 18.17 -1.40
C VAL A 197 -17.30 16.80 -1.64
N SER A 198 -17.80 15.74 -1.00
CA SER A 198 -17.33 14.38 -1.22
C SER A 198 -17.57 13.91 -2.65
N LEU A 199 -18.70 14.29 -3.26
CA LEU A 199 -19.00 13.98 -4.66
C LEU A 199 -18.07 14.76 -5.60
N ILE A 200 -17.78 16.04 -5.31
CA ILE A 200 -16.79 16.82 -6.06
C ILE A 200 -15.43 16.11 -6.04
N ASN A 201 -14.94 15.73 -4.86
CA ASN A 201 -13.64 15.05 -4.71
C ASN A 201 -13.61 13.72 -5.47
N THR A 202 -14.67 12.93 -5.33
CA THR A 202 -14.85 11.65 -6.03
C THR A 202 -14.88 11.82 -7.55
N ALA A 203 -15.59 12.84 -8.05
CA ALA A 203 -15.66 13.17 -9.46
C ALA A 203 -14.34 13.68 -10.01
N VAL A 204 -13.58 14.49 -9.25
CA VAL A 204 -12.21 14.91 -9.62
C VAL A 204 -11.30 13.71 -9.82
N VAL A 205 -11.30 12.76 -8.89
CA VAL A 205 -10.50 11.53 -9.01
C VAL A 205 -10.94 10.70 -10.22
N ALA A 206 -12.24 10.53 -10.43
CA ALA A 206 -12.78 9.81 -11.58
C ALA A 206 -12.41 10.47 -12.91
N ALA A 207 -12.55 11.79 -13.00
CA ALA A 207 -12.22 12.61 -14.15
C ALA A 207 -10.74 12.53 -14.51
N VAL A 208 -9.87 12.61 -13.51
CA VAL A 208 -8.42 12.49 -13.73
C VAL A 208 -8.07 11.08 -14.21
N ARG A 209 -8.62 10.02 -13.58
CA ARG A 209 -8.36 8.63 -13.99
C ARG A 209 -8.81 8.34 -15.42
N SER A 210 -9.94 8.91 -15.83
CA SER A 210 -10.51 8.73 -17.18
C SER A 210 -9.92 9.66 -18.24
N ASP A 211 -9.06 10.61 -17.83
CA ASP A 211 -8.51 11.67 -18.69
C ASP A 211 -9.56 12.49 -19.44
N LYS A 212 -10.74 12.63 -18.82
CA LYS A 212 -11.89 13.34 -19.40
C LYS A 212 -12.60 14.14 -18.31
N PRO A 213 -11.94 15.16 -17.74
CA PRO A 213 -12.62 16.03 -16.81
C PRO A 213 -13.71 16.80 -17.54
N THR A 214 -14.87 16.84 -16.90
CA THR A 214 -16.00 17.64 -17.35
C THR A 214 -15.70 19.12 -17.07
N ARG A 215 -16.46 20.04 -17.67
CA ARG A 215 -16.14 21.48 -17.55
C ARG A 215 -16.15 21.94 -16.09
N PHE A 216 -17.14 21.53 -15.32
CA PHE A 216 -17.23 21.86 -13.90
C PHE A 216 -16.09 21.22 -13.10
N VAL A 217 -15.93 19.90 -13.21
CA VAL A 217 -14.93 19.13 -12.47
C VAL A 217 -13.50 19.58 -12.79
N SER A 218 -13.23 19.99 -14.03
CA SER A 218 -11.91 20.46 -14.49
C SER A 218 -11.38 21.63 -13.67
N ASN A 219 -12.25 22.48 -13.13
CA ASN A 219 -11.88 23.62 -12.31
C ASN A 219 -11.29 23.21 -10.95
N PHE A 220 -11.57 21.99 -10.49
CA PHE A 220 -11.12 21.45 -9.20
C PHE A 220 -9.92 20.49 -9.36
N VAL A 221 -9.47 20.24 -10.59
CA VAL A 221 -8.34 19.35 -10.85
C VAL A 221 -7.02 20.05 -10.48
N LEU A 222 -6.49 19.70 -9.32
CA LEU A 222 -5.15 20.09 -8.87
C LEU A 222 -4.04 19.13 -9.34
N PRO A 223 -2.77 19.58 -9.49
CA PRO A 223 -1.65 18.72 -9.83
C PRO A 223 -1.36 17.62 -8.80
N SER A 224 -1.74 17.82 -7.54
CA SER A 224 -1.64 16.79 -6.50
C SER A 224 -2.49 15.56 -6.82
N HIS A 225 -3.63 15.70 -7.48
CA HIS A 225 -4.45 14.57 -7.92
C HIS A 225 -3.73 13.74 -8.99
N TYR A 226 -3.09 14.40 -9.96
CA TYR A 226 -2.28 13.72 -10.97
C TYR A 226 -1.09 12.99 -10.33
N LEU A 227 -0.39 13.61 -9.37
CA LEU A 227 0.72 12.98 -8.65
C LEU A 227 0.25 11.76 -7.83
N MET A 228 -0.88 11.87 -7.12
CA MET A 228 -1.48 10.76 -6.37
C MET A 228 -1.75 9.56 -7.30
N ILE A 229 -2.43 9.79 -8.43
CA ILE A 229 -2.75 8.75 -9.40
C ILE A 229 -1.49 8.20 -10.07
N ALA A 230 -0.49 9.05 -10.38
CA ALA A 230 0.78 8.60 -10.93
C ALA A 230 1.51 7.63 -9.99
N ARG A 231 1.44 7.84 -8.66
CA ARG A 231 1.98 6.93 -7.64
C ARG A 231 1.25 5.58 -7.66
N GLU A 232 -0.08 5.58 -7.70
CA GLU A 232 -0.87 4.34 -7.79
C GLU A 232 -0.47 3.51 -9.03
N TYR A 233 -0.37 4.16 -10.19
CA TYR A 233 0.06 3.47 -11.42
C TYR A 233 1.52 3.01 -11.38
N TYR A 234 2.40 3.73 -10.67
CA TYR A 234 3.78 3.31 -10.46
C TYR A 234 3.85 2.03 -9.62
N ASP A 235 3.13 1.99 -8.50
CA ASP A 235 3.08 0.83 -7.60
C ASP A 235 2.44 -0.38 -8.28
N ALA A 236 1.43 -0.15 -9.12
CA ALA A 236 0.82 -1.16 -9.99
C ALA A 236 1.70 -1.58 -11.20
N ARG A 237 2.94 -1.09 -11.32
CA ARG A 237 3.89 -1.33 -12.42
C ARG A 237 3.36 -0.95 -13.82
N LYS A 238 2.36 -0.08 -13.91
CA LYS A 238 1.78 0.44 -15.15
C LYS A 238 2.55 1.70 -15.59
N SER A 239 3.81 1.53 -16.01
CA SER A 239 4.75 2.65 -16.24
C SER A 239 4.30 3.68 -17.29
N LYS A 240 3.63 3.27 -18.37
CA LYS A 240 3.15 4.21 -19.40
C LYS A 240 2.13 5.21 -18.84
N SER A 241 1.13 4.71 -18.11
CA SER A 241 0.11 5.55 -17.46
C SER A 241 0.71 6.46 -16.40
N CYS A 242 1.65 5.94 -15.59
CA CYS A 242 2.39 6.74 -14.62
C CYS A 242 3.07 7.95 -15.27
N MET A 243 3.81 7.74 -16.38
CA MET A 243 4.47 8.85 -17.10
C MET A 243 3.49 9.90 -17.61
N ALA A 244 2.36 9.48 -18.19
CA ALA A 244 1.35 10.40 -18.71
C ALA A 244 0.76 11.29 -17.61
N PHE A 245 0.54 10.74 -16.40
CA PHE A 245 0.06 11.52 -15.26
C PHE A 245 1.15 12.40 -14.64
N CYS A 246 2.40 11.94 -14.59
CA CYS A 246 3.52 12.78 -14.17
C CYS A 246 3.69 14.01 -15.07
N GLU A 247 3.56 13.84 -16.39
CA GLU A 247 3.63 14.94 -17.35
C GLU A 247 2.58 16.02 -17.07
N LYS A 248 1.33 15.61 -16.83
CA LYS A 248 0.23 16.53 -16.47
C LYS A 248 0.46 17.23 -15.13
N ALA A 249 0.88 16.48 -14.11
CA ALA A 249 1.24 17.06 -12.81
C ALA A 249 2.34 18.13 -12.96
N PHE A 250 3.36 17.84 -13.79
CA PHE A 250 4.49 18.73 -14.01
C PHE A 250 4.15 19.96 -14.89
N ALA A 251 3.21 19.82 -15.83
CA ALA A 251 2.69 20.94 -16.60
C ALA A 251 2.07 22.02 -15.68
N MET A 252 1.45 21.59 -14.59
CA MET A 252 0.82 22.45 -13.56
C MET A 252 1.70 22.65 -12.31
N ARG A 253 3.02 22.44 -12.42
CA ARG A 253 3.96 22.40 -11.28
C ARG A 253 3.99 23.67 -10.41
N SER A 254 3.58 24.84 -10.92
CA SER A 254 3.52 26.07 -10.12
C SER A 254 2.63 25.95 -8.88
N ASN A 255 1.67 25.03 -8.91
CA ASN A 255 0.75 24.76 -7.80
C ASN A 255 1.18 23.55 -6.94
N LEU A 256 2.41 23.06 -7.14
CA LEU A 256 3.02 22.01 -6.31
C LEU A 256 4.12 22.61 -5.42
N THR A 257 4.26 22.05 -4.22
CA THR A 257 5.44 22.30 -3.39
C THR A 257 6.71 21.79 -4.08
N LEU A 258 7.87 22.35 -3.72
CA LEU A 258 9.16 21.94 -4.30
C LEU A 258 9.39 20.42 -4.19
N ASP A 259 9.11 19.83 -3.02
CA ASP A 259 9.27 18.39 -2.81
C ASP A 259 8.32 17.57 -3.68
N ALA A 260 7.08 18.03 -3.86
CA ALA A 260 6.14 17.35 -4.75
C ALA A 260 6.58 17.43 -6.22
N GLN A 261 7.14 18.56 -6.67
CA GLN A 261 7.70 18.69 -8.02
C GLN A 261 8.87 17.71 -8.24
N ILE A 262 9.77 17.60 -7.25
CA ILE A 262 10.91 16.67 -7.30
C ILE A 262 10.44 15.22 -7.31
N GLU A 263 9.40 14.88 -6.54
CA GLU A 263 8.83 13.53 -6.52
C GLU A 263 8.10 13.20 -7.83
N VAL A 264 7.40 14.15 -8.46
CA VAL A 264 6.85 13.97 -9.82
C VAL A 264 7.97 13.59 -10.78
N LEU A 265 9.07 14.33 -10.80
CA LEU A 265 10.22 14.06 -11.66
C LEU A 265 10.88 12.71 -11.35
N ARG A 266 10.97 12.34 -10.06
CA ARG A 266 11.47 11.03 -9.64
C ARG A 266 10.62 9.89 -10.20
N LEU A 267 9.30 9.93 -10.00
CA LEU A 267 8.38 8.90 -10.51
C LEU A 267 8.40 8.85 -12.04
N TRP A 268 8.43 10.01 -12.69
CA TRP A 268 8.49 10.11 -14.16
C TRP A 268 9.76 9.44 -14.70
N GLY A 269 10.93 9.80 -14.15
CA GLY A 269 12.21 9.24 -14.54
C GLY A 269 12.30 7.73 -14.28
N LEU A 270 11.82 7.25 -13.13
CA LEU A 270 11.80 5.83 -12.81
C LEU A 270 10.90 5.01 -13.76
N SER A 271 9.75 5.57 -14.15
CA SER A 271 8.86 4.95 -15.13
C SER A 271 9.42 5.00 -16.55
N ALA A 272 10.13 6.07 -16.91
CA ALA A 272 10.82 6.19 -18.20
C ALA A 272 11.91 5.14 -18.36
N VAL A 273 12.75 4.92 -17.34
CA VAL A 273 13.78 3.87 -17.36
C VAL A 273 13.15 2.48 -17.52
N ARG A 274 12.10 2.16 -16.75
CA ARG A 274 11.42 0.86 -16.84
C ARG A 274 10.76 0.61 -18.20
N SER A 275 10.31 1.68 -18.85
CA SER A 275 9.71 1.61 -20.19
C SER A 275 10.73 1.75 -21.32
N GLN A 276 12.02 1.84 -21.00
CA GLN A 276 13.13 2.09 -21.95
C GLN A 276 12.92 3.34 -22.81
N ASN A 277 12.28 4.38 -22.27
CA ASN A 277 12.02 5.64 -22.95
C ASN A 277 13.10 6.68 -22.63
N ASP A 278 14.19 6.62 -23.40
CA ASP A 278 15.36 7.48 -23.21
C ASP A 278 15.09 8.97 -23.46
N LEU A 279 14.18 9.28 -24.38
CA LEU A 279 13.81 10.66 -24.70
C LEU A 279 13.20 11.34 -23.47
N VAL A 280 12.17 10.70 -22.89
CA VAL A 280 11.50 11.19 -21.68
C VAL A 280 12.48 11.24 -20.51
N PHE A 281 13.33 10.24 -20.35
CA PHE A 281 14.34 10.23 -19.30
C PHE A 281 15.27 11.46 -19.40
N ASN A 282 15.78 11.76 -20.60
CA ASN A 282 16.66 12.91 -20.79
C ASN A 282 15.95 14.24 -20.52
N HIS A 283 14.67 14.36 -20.87
CA HIS A 283 13.85 15.54 -20.52
C HIS A 283 13.72 15.69 -18.99
N VAL A 284 13.40 14.61 -18.28
CA VAL A 284 13.31 14.62 -16.81
C VAL A 284 14.63 15.06 -16.18
N ILE A 285 15.78 14.53 -16.62
CA ILE A 285 17.08 14.95 -16.11
C ILE A 285 17.36 16.44 -16.39
N ALA A 286 16.97 16.95 -17.55
CA ALA A 286 17.08 18.36 -17.88
C ALA A 286 16.24 19.23 -16.93
N TYR A 287 14.98 18.86 -16.66
CA TYR A 287 14.14 19.57 -15.70
C TYR A 287 14.68 19.54 -14.29
N ILE A 288 15.21 18.39 -13.82
CA ILE A 288 15.78 18.29 -12.47
C ILE A 288 16.97 19.25 -12.29
N ARG A 289 17.74 19.51 -13.34
CA ARG A 289 18.90 20.41 -13.30
C ARG A 289 18.53 21.87 -13.00
N ASP A 290 17.29 22.27 -13.30
CA ASP A 290 16.81 23.63 -13.02
C ASP A 290 16.57 23.86 -11.52
N TYR A 291 16.59 22.80 -10.71
CA TYR A 291 16.48 22.88 -9.26
C TYR A 291 17.85 22.85 -8.60
N THR A 292 18.12 23.84 -7.74
CA THR A 292 19.39 23.96 -6.99
C THR A 292 19.40 23.15 -5.69
N HIS A 293 18.26 22.64 -5.27
CA HIS A 293 18.11 21.97 -3.98
C HIS A 293 18.82 20.61 -3.93
N VAL A 294 19.37 20.25 -2.77
CA VAL A 294 20.13 19.00 -2.57
C VAL A 294 19.31 17.76 -2.91
N SER A 295 18.00 17.78 -2.64
CA SER A 295 17.11 16.65 -2.99
C SER A 295 17.00 16.44 -4.50
N ALA A 296 16.97 17.50 -5.31
CA ALA A 296 16.93 17.40 -6.76
C ALA A 296 18.23 16.78 -7.31
N LYS A 297 19.39 17.27 -6.84
CA LYS A 297 20.69 16.68 -7.19
C LYS A 297 20.75 15.19 -6.84
N ARG A 298 20.30 14.82 -5.65
CA ARG A 298 20.23 13.43 -5.19
C ARG A 298 19.33 12.57 -6.09
N VAL A 299 18.14 13.06 -6.44
CA VAL A 299 17.22 12.35 -7.33
C VAL A 299 17.82 12.19 -8.73
N SER A 300 18.48 13.21 -9.28
CA SER A 300 19.17 13.12 -10.58
C SER A 300 20.23 12.01 -10.59
N LEU A 301 21.10 11.98 -9.57
CA LEU A 301 22.13 10.95 -9.41
C LEU A 301 21.50 9.55 -9.25
N PHE A 302 20.47 9.43 -8.42
CA PHE A 302 19.75 8.18 -8.22
C PHE A 302 19.12 7.66 -9.52
N LEU A 303 18.46 8.52 -10.31
CA LEU A 303 17.84 8.15 -11.58
C LEU A 303 18.88 7.68 -12.61
N ARG A 304 20.03 8.36 -12.68
CA ARG A 304 21.14 7.95 -13.56
C ARG A 304 21.72 6.60 -13.16
N GLY A 305 21.99 6.39 -11.87
CA GLY A 305 22.42 5.10 -11.34
C GLY A 305 21.41 3.99 -11.63
N PHE A 306 20.12 4.28 -11.43
CA PHE A 306 19.04 3.33 -11.72
C PHE A 306 18.97 2.95 -13.20
N ARG A 307 19.18 3.91 -14.12
CA ARG A 307 19.23 3.64 -15.56
C ARG A 307 20.39 2.71 -15.93
N HIS A 308 21.60 3.02 -15.47
CA HIS A 308 22.78 2.17 -15.68
C HIS A 308 22.55 0.75 -15.12
N ARG A 309 22.01 0.64 -13.90
CA ARG A 309 21.69 -0.66 -13.27
C ARG A 309 20.68 -1.48 -14.09
N VAL A 310 19.62 -0.85 -14.59
CA VAL A 310 18.60 -1.54 -15.42
C VAL A 310 19.19 -2.02 -16.74
N ARG A 311 20.21 -1.34 -17.28
CA ARG A 311 20.95 -1.75 -18.48
C ARG A 311 22.03 -2.82 -18.23
N GLY A 312 22.28 -3.18 -16.97
CA GLY A 312 23.36 -4.10 -16.59
C GLY A 312 24.74 -3.44 -16.52
N GLU A 313 24.83 -2.12 -16.65
CA GLU A 313 26.07 -1.34 -16.58
C GLU A 313 26.43 -1.07 -15.11
N LEU A 314 26.73 -2.14 -14.36
CA LEU A 314 26.85 -2.07 -12.89
C LEU A 314 27.97 -1.12 -12.43
N ASP A 315 29.11 -1.13 -13.13
CA ASP A 315 30.27 -0.29 -12.80
C ASP A 315 29.99 1.21 -13.02
N SER A 316 29.10 1.55 -13.96
CA SER A 316 28.66 2.93 -14.18
C SER A 316 27.58 3.36 -13.18
N ALA A 317 26.79 2.41 -12.68
CA ALA A 317 25.74 2.68 -11.69
C ALA A 317 26.32 2.99 -10.30
N GLU A 318 27.37 2.27 -9.89
CA GLU A 318 28.01 2.40 -8.57
C GLU A 318 28.37 3.85 -8.19
N PRO A 319 29.18 4.59 -8.96
CA PRO A 319 29.57 5.94 -8.59
C PRO A 319 28.37 6.89 -8.49
N MET A 320 27.34 6.70 -9.31
CA MET A 320 26.13 7.53 -9.27
C MET A 320 25.34 7.31 -7.98
N PHE A 321 25.16 6.05 -7.56
CA PHE A 321 24.47 5.75 -6.30
C PHE A 321 25.30 6.17 -5.08
N LEU A 322 26.62 5.97 -5.08
CA LEU A 322 27.49 6.41 -3.99
C LEU A 322 27.50 7.95 -3.86
N GLU A 323 27.47 8.69 -4.97
CA GLU A 323 27.34 10.15 -4.90
C GLU A 323 25.96 10.58 -4.37
N ALA A 324 24.88 9.90 -4.79
CA ALA A 324 23.55 10.13 -4.23
C ALA A 324 23.51 9.85 -2.71
N TRP A 325 24.15 8.77 -2.27
CA TRP A 325 24.25 8.36 -0.87
C TRP A 325 25.00 9.38 -0.01
N LYS A 326 26.08 10.00 -0.54
CA LYS A 326 26.79 11.08 0.15
C LYS A 326 25.88 12.27 0.47
N LEU A 327 24.83 12.50 -0.31
CA LEU A 327 23.86 13.58 -0.08
C LEU A 327 22.75 13.21 0.92
N SER A 328 22.54 11.92 1.20
CA SER A 328 21.59 11.44 2.21
C SER A 328 21.86 9.97 2.53
N ARG A 329 22.68 9.73 3.56
CA ARG A 329 23.13 8.39 3.96
C ARG A 329 22.00 7.52 4.51
N GLU A 330 20.99 8.17 5.07
CA GLU A 330 19.82 7.53 5.65
C GLU A 330 18.72 7.28 4.61
N ASN A 331 18.93 7.57 3.32
CA ASN A 331 17.88 7.32 2.35
C ASN A 331 17.72 5.82 2.05
N GLN A 332 16.63 5.21 2.52
CA GLN A 332 16.34 3.78 2.29
C GLN A 332 16.40 3.36 0.82
N SER A 333 15.83 4.15 -0.10
CA SER A 333 15.81 3.81 -1.53
C SER A 333 17.23 3.72 -2.11
N ILE A 334 18.12 4.63 -1.71
CA ILE A 334 19.52 4.63 -2.16
C ILE A 334 20.28 3.43 -1.57
N ASN A 335 20.17 3.22 -0.25
CA ASN A 335 20.80 2.09 0.43
C ASN A 335 20.37 0.75 -0.20
N ARG A 336 19.07 0.60 -0.48
CA ARG A 336 18.52 -0.58 -1.17
C ARG A 336 19.12 -0.78 -2.57
N GLU A 337 19.22 0.27 -3.38
CA GLU A 337 19.77 0.13 -4.73
C GLU A 337 21.28 -0.18 -4.71
N ILE A 338 22.06 0.37 -3.77
CA ILE A 338 23.49 0.05 -3.60
C ILE A 338 23.66 -1.41 -3.18
N ALA A 339 22.90 -1.87 -2.18
CA ALA A 339 22.93 -3.26 -1.75
C ALA A 339 22.58 -4.21 -2.90
N ASN A 340 21.51 -3.93 -3.64
CA ASN A 340 21.14 -4.71 -4.84
C ASN A 340 22.25 -4.70 -5.91
N LEU A 341 22.94 -3.57 -6.11
CA LEU A 341 24.05 -3.47 -7.04
C LEU A 341 25.19 -4.42 -6.65
N TYR A 342 25.59 -4.40 -5.37
CA TYR A 342 26.67 -5.25 -4.86
C TYR A 342 26.27 -6.73 -4.83
N LEU A 343 25.02 -7.05 -4.51
CA LEU A 343 24.48 -8.41 -4.63
C LEU A 343 24.63 -8.96 -6.05
N LYS A 344 24.25 -8.16 -7.06
CA LYS A 344 24.42 -8.54 -8.49
C LYS A 344 25.88 -8.75 -8.89
N GLN A 345 26.82 -8.08 -8.23
CA GLN A 345 28.26 -8.25 -8.42
C GLN A 345 28.87 -9.34 -7.52
N LYS A 346 28.06 -10.03 -6.70
CA LYS A 346 28.49 -10.99 -5.67
C LYS A 346 29.47 -10.40 -4.63
N ARG A 347 29.41 -9.09 -4.43
CA ARG A 347 30.19 -8.31 -3.46
C ARG A 347 29.45 -8.24 -2.13
N TYR A 348 29.21 -9.41 -1.52
CA TYR A 348 28.32 -9.55 -0.37
C TYR A 348 28.81 -8.77 0.86
N ASN A 349 30.13 -8.64 1.03
CA ASN A 349 30.68 -7.90 2.16
C ASN A 349 30.41 -6.40 2.06
N GLU A 350 30.56 -5.81 0.86
CA GLU A 350 30.20 -4.41 0.65
C GLU A 350 28.69 -4.16 0.71
N ALA A 351 27.88 -5.13 0.30
CA ALA A 351 26.41 -5.02 0.33
C ALA A 351 25.84 -4.88 1.74
N GLU A 352 26.48 -5.49 2.74
CA GLU A 352 25.95 -5.65 4.10
C GLU A 352 25.52 -4.34 4.75
N SER A 353 26.42 -3.35 4.81
CA SER A 353 26.13 -2.11 5.55
C SER A 353 24.95 -1.35 4.95
N TYR A 354 24.82 -1.37 3.62
CA TYR A 354 23.71 -0.74 2.91
C TYR A 354 22.41 -1.54 3.04
N ALA A 355 22.47 -2.87 2.93
CA ALA A 355 21.29 -3.73 3.11
C ALA A 355 20.72 -3.55 4.53
N ARG A 356 21.59 -3.57 5.53
CA ARG A 356 21.24 -3.36 6.94
C ARG A 356 20.67 -1.96 7.18
N ALA A 357 21.29 -0.92 6.60
CA ALA A 357 20.77 0.45 6.73
C ALA A 357 19.39 0.63 6.08
N ALA A 358 19.09 -0.08 5.00
CA ALA A 358 17.77 -0.09 4.38
C ALA A 358 16.76 -0.88 5.22
N TYR A 359 17.15 -2.09 5.65
CA TYR A 359 16.35 -2.99 6.48
C TYR A 359 15.94 -2.32 7.79
N ASN A 360 16.87 -1.69 8.52
CA ASN A 360 16.58 -1.03 9.79
C ASN A 360 15.52 0.09 9.71
N GLN A 361 15.28 0.66 8.52
CA GLN A 361 14.23 1.67 8.31
C GLN A 361 12.86 1.07 7.99
N SER A 362 12.81 -0.13 7.43
CA SER A 362 11.54 -0.87 7.26
C SER A 362 11.80 -2.37 7.35
N PRO A 363 11.99 -2.89 8.57
CA PRO A 363 12.26 -4.32 8.81
C PRO A 363 11.19 -5.25 8.24
N THR A 364 9.96 -4.74 8.09
CA THR A 364 8.81 -5.48 7.55
C THR A 364 8.75 -5.62 6.05
N ASN A 365 9.57 -4.85 5.33
CA ASN A 365 9.47 -4.80 3.89
C ASN A 365 10.00 -6.14 3.33
N PRO A 366 9.18 -6.99 2.70
CA PRO A 366 9.62 -8.32 2.28
C PRO A 366 10.81 -8.26 1.32
N PHE A 367 10.89 -7.23 0.48
CA PHE A 367 12.02 -7.02 -0.42
C PHE A 367 13.33 -6.72 0.31
N LEU A 368 13.27 -6.06 1.47
CA LEU A 368 14.45 -5.74 2.28
C LEU A 368 14.85 -6.93 3.15
N ILE A 369 13.89 -7.72 3.62
CA ILE A 369 14.11 -9.01 4.28
C ILE A 369 14.85 -9.95 3.30
N ASP A 370 14.30 -10.16 2.10
CA ASP A 370 14.91 -11.00 1.07
C ASP A 370 16.33 -10.53 0.71
N MET A 371 16.52 -9.22 0.57
CA MET A 371 17.83 -8.62 0.31
C MET A 371 18.81 -8.88 1.45
N MET A 372 18.39 -8.69 2.71
CA MET A 372 19.24 -8.91 3.86
C MET A 372 19.61 -10.40 4.01
N ALA A 373 18.64 -11.29 3.78
CA ALA A 373 18.85 -12.73 3.72
C ALA A 373 19.86 -13.11 2.64
N GLU A 374 19.70 -12.60 1.42
CA GLU A 374 20.61 -12.86 0.30
C GLU A 374 22.03 -12.39 0.61
N VAL A 375 22.20 -11.22 1.25
CA VAL A 375 23.51 -10.75 1.67
C VAL A 375 24.14 -11.69 2.70
N ILE A 376 23.42 -12.04 3.77
CA ILE A 376 23.98 -12.90 4.83
C ILE A 376 24.33 -14.28 4.29
N LEU A 377 23.44 -14.89 3.52
CA LEU A 377 23.68 -16.21 2.90
C LEU A 377 24.83 -16.16 1.88
N GLY A 378 24.91 -15.09 1.09
CA GLY A 378 26.02 -14.88 0.16
C GLY A 378 27.37 -14.74 0.87
N ARG A 379 27.41 -14.04 2.02
CA ARG A 379 28.61 -13.96 2.86
C ARG A 379 29.03 -15.32 3.41
N ALA A 380 28.08 -16.09 3.93
CA ALA A 380 28.34 -17.45 4.42
C ALA A 380 28.90 -18.33 3.30
N HIS A 381 28.32 -18.26 2.09
CA HIS A 381 28.81 -18.97 0.92
C HIS A 381 30.22 -18.55 0.50
N ALA A 382 30.55 -17.25 0.63
CA ALA A 382 31.88 -16.72 0.38
C ALA A 382 32.90 -17.03 1.51
N GLY A 383 32.53 -17.83 2.52
CA GLY A 383 33.38 -18.18 3.66
C GLY A 383 33.61 -17.04 4.66
N LEU A 384 32.81 -15.98 4.59
CA LEU A 384 32.86 -14.87 5.54
C LEU A 384 32.09 -15.22 6.82
N ARG A 385 32.53 -14.68 7.95
CA ARG A 385 31.83 -14.83 9.23
C ARG A 385 30.46 -14.15 9.13
N ILE A 386 29.43 -14.88 9.52
CA ILE A 386 28.06 -14.36 9.65
C ILE A 386 27.59 -14.39 11.10
N ASP A 387 26.64 -13.52 11.41
CA ASP A 387 25.87 -13.61 12.66
C ASP A 387 24.70 -14.56 12.43
N GLN A 388 24.77 -15.74 13.05
CA GLN A 388 23.75 -16.76 12.94
C GLN A 388 22.42 -16.32 13.57
N GLY A 389 22.47 -15.52 14.64
CA GLY A 389 21.28 -15.00 15.30
C GLY A 389 20.54 -14.00 14.40
N GLU A 390 21.28 -13.17 13.67
CA GLU A 390 20.68 -12.29 12.68
C GLU A 390 20.05 -13.06 11.51
N LEU A 391 20.73 -14.11 11.02
CA LEU A 391 20.15 -14.95 9.97
C LEU A 391 18.86 -15.65 10.43
N ASP A 392 18.82 -16.11 11.68
CA ASP A 392 17.63 -16.74 12.27
C ASP A 392 16.43 -15.76 12.36
N VAL A 393 16.70 -14.46 12.52
CA VAL A 393 15.66 -13.40 12.55
C VAL A 393 15.13 -13.11 11.16
N VAL A 394 16.02 -12.98 10.16
CA VAL A 394 15.62 -12.61 8.79
C VAL A 394 15.09 -13.82 8.02
N VAL A 395 15.58 -15.03 8.31
CA VAL A 395 15.18 -16.29 7.68
C VAL A 395 14.84 -17.31 8.77
N PRO A 396 13.54 -17.56 9.03
CA PRO A 396 13.13 -18.58 10.00
C PRO A 396 13.74 -19.95 9.68
N LYS A 397 14.19 -20.69 10.70
CA LYS A 397 14.93 -21.98 10.58
C LYS A 397 14.30 -22.98 9.61
N ASP A 398 12.98 -22.98 9.55
CA ASP A 398 12.18 -23.90 8.74
C ASP A 398 12.36 -23.65 7.23
N LEU A 399 12.75 -22.44 6.84
CA LEU A 399 12.93 -22.00 5.47
C LEU A 399 14.40 -22.05 5.00
N TRP A 400 15.35 -22.40 5.87
CA TRP A 400 16.79 -22.36 5.55
C TRP A 400 17.15 -23.18 4.32
N ARG A 401 16.67 -24.43 4.24
CA ARG A 401 16.95 -25.31 3.10
C ARG A 401 16.29 -24.82 1.81
N GLY A 402 15.09 -24.27 1.91
CA GLY A 402 14.35 -23.73 0.77
C GLY A 402 14.96 -22.44 0.24
N ALA A 403 15.32 -21.51 1.13
CA ALA A 403 15.96 -20.24 0.78
C ALA A 403 17.34 -20.46 0.16
N TRP A 404 18.17 -21.35 0.72
CA TRP A 404 19.43 -21.75 0.11
C TRP A 404 19.22 -22.34 -1.30
N PHE A 405 18.25 -23.24 -1.45
CA PHE A 405 17.98 -23.85 -2.75
C PHE A 405 17.44 -22.84 -3.76
N ILE A 406 16.54 -21.95 -3.38
CA ILE A 406 15.93 -20.95 -4.29
C ILE A 406 16.95 -19.91 -4.72
N ILE A 407 17.74 -19.36 -3.78
CA ILE A 407 18.71 -18.28 -4.07
C ILE A 407 19.83 -18.79 -4.97
N PHE A 408 20.34 -20.01 -4.75
CA PHE A 408 21.46 -20.54 -5.50
C PHE A 408 21.04 -21.36 -6.74
N SER A 409 19.84 -21.97 -6.78
CA SER A 409 19.40 -22.74 -7.98
C SER A 409 18.83 -21.87 -9.10
N TYR A 410 18.24 -20.70 -8.79
CA TYR A 410 17.79 -19.76 -9.83
C TYR A 410 18.96 -19.09 -10.56
N GLN A 411 20.16 -19.11 -9.98
CA GLN A 411 21.36 -18.47 -10.53
C GLN A 411 22.17 -19.39 -11.46
N ASP A 412 21.98 -20.71 -11.39
CA ASP A 412 22.74 -21.72 -12.18
C ASP A 412 21.99 -22.27 -13.41
N GLY A 413 20.78 -21.78 -13.72
CA GLY A 413 20.11 -22.07 -15.00
C GLY A 413 19.67 -23.53 -15.21
N ALA A 414 19.60 -24.36 -14.16
CA ALA A 414 19.15 -25.73 -14.28
C ALA A 414 17.61 -25.82 -14.27
N GLN A 415 17.00 -26.16 -15.41
CA GLN A 415 15.60 -26.60 -15.46
C GLN A 415 15.48 -28.00 -14.84
N PHE A 416 14.70 -28.15 -13.76
CA PHE A 416 14.22 -29.47 -13.33
C PHE A 416 12.77 -29.44 -12.83
N SER A 417 12.02 -30.46 -13.25
CA SER A 417 10.58 -30.63 -12.96
C SER A 417 10.34 -31.22 -11.56
N PRO A 418 9.28 -30.83 -10.84
CA PRO A 418 9.03 -31.28 -9.48
C PRO A 418 8.32 -32.63 -9.45
N LYS A 419 9.07 -33.73 -9.34
CA LYS A 419 8.56 -35.00 -8.82
C LYS A 419 9.67 -35.77 -8.13
N GLU A 420 9.71 -35.71 -6.79
CA GLU A 420 10.06 -36.90 -6.01
C GLU A 420 9.51 -36.78 -4.59
N LYS A 421 8.82 -37.85 -4.19
CA LYS A 421 7.99 -37.99 -3.00
C LYS A 421 8.86 -38.09 -1.74
N LEU A 422 8.45 -37.42 -0.67
CA LEU A 422 8.86 -37.78 0.69
C LEU A 422 8.47 -39.25 0.97
N HIS A 423 9.47 -40.11 1.07
CA HIS A 423 9.37 -41.39 1.79
C HIS A 423 9.81 -41.14 3.23
N SER A 424 8.85 -41.20 4.15
CA SER A 424 9.11 -41.28 5.59
C SER A 424 9.61 -42.69 5.93
N GLY A 425 10.90 -42.78 6.29
CA GLY A 425 11.52 -44.00 6.81
C GLY A 425 11.29 -44.16 8.31
N LYS A 426 10.56 -45.21 8.66
CA LYS A 426 10.77 -46.16 9.77
C LYS A 426 11.42 -45.65 11.06
N THR A 427 10.63 -45.68 12.13
CA THR A 427 11.07 -45.84 13.53
C THR A 427 11.38 -47.32 13.84
N ARG A 428 12.57 -47.54 14.41
CA ARG A 428 12.94 -48.57 15.41
C ARG A 428 13.25 -47.75 16.67
N ASP A 429 12.88 -48.06 17.91
CA ASP A 429 12.34 -49.24 18.57
C ASP A 429 11.05 -48.91 19.35
#